data_AF-A0A1B3X2N1-F1
#
_entry.id   AF-A0A1B3X2N1-F1
#
_cell.length_a   1.000
_cell.length_b   1.000
_cell.length_c   1.000
_cell.angle_alpha   90.00
_cell.angle_beta   90.00
_cell.angle_gamma   90.00
#
_symmetry.space_group_name_H-M   'P 1'
#
loop_
_entity.id
_entity.type
_entity.pdbx_description
1 polymer ?
#
loop_
_entity_poly.entity_id
_entity_poly.type
_entity_poly.pdbx_seq_one_letter_code
_entity_poly.pdbx_strand_id
1 'polypeptide(L)'
;MLENEIALQMADEIRQDRKQAEFMLLNYAEELRTYRLQREEYVRGNNVQGGGGNLPGHPTEAEALRGVKFDDAYPAYTWLRAVEFVERGLSERKRIFLDARRKASRDKAGRGRRAWLVRTQMMYCEAMRERFLNTEFFTSERVLKDMWRYIVDRTVEAYLKLEQNKLNRRVQ
;
A
#
# COMPACT_ATOMS: atom_id res chain seq x y z
N MET A 1 8.54 -8.31 -35.07
CA MET A 1 7.68 -7.12 -34.89
C MET A 1 6.71 -7.33 -33.72
N LEU A 2 5.84 -8.35 -33.78
CA LEU A 2 4.87 -8.67 -32.72
C LEU A 2 5.51 -8.92 -31.33
N GLU A 3 6.61 -9.67 -31.26
CA GLU A 3 7.30 -9.96 -29.99
C GLU A 3 7.89 -8.71 -29.31
N ASN A 4 8.30 -7.71 -30.10
CA ASN A 4 8.84 -6.46 -29.58
C ASN A 4 7.72 -5.56 -29.03
N GLU A 5 6.56 -5.56 -29.68
CA GLU A 5 5.37 -4.84 -29.19
C GLU A 5 4.86 -5.43 -27.87
N ILE A 6 4.80 -6.76 -27.75
CA ILE A 6 4.41 -7.46 -26.51
C ILE A 6 5.42 -7.14 -25.40
N ALA A 7 6.72 -7.20 -25.67
CA ALA A 7 7.75 -6.90 -24.68
C ALA A 7 7.67 -5.44 -24.17
N LEU A 8 7.37 -4.50 -25.05
CA LEU A 8 7.17 -3.09 -24.69
C LEU A 8 5.93 -2.89 -23.81
N GLN A 9 4.81 -3.54 -24.16
CA GLN A 9 3.57 -3.49 -23.36
C GLN A 9 3.79 -4.05 -21.95
N MET A 10 4.42 -5.22 -21.83
CA MET A 10 4.74 -5.81 -20.52
C MET A 10 5.65 -4.89 -19.69
N ALA A 11 6.63 -4.24 -20.33
CA ALA A 11 7.51 -3.28 -19.65
C ALA A 11 6.78 -2.01 -19.20
N ASP A 12 5.73 -1.59 -19.90
CA ASP A 12 4.86 -0.48 -19.49
C ASP A 12 3.98 -0.88 -18.30
N GLU A 13 3.36 -2.06 -18.32
CA GLU A 13 2.55 -2.59 -17.22
C GLU A 13 3.37 -2.68 -15.92
N ILE A 14 4.57 -3.27 -15.98
CA ILE A 14 5.48 -3.35 -14.82
C ILE A 14 5.81 -1.95 -14.26
N ARG A 15 5.98 -0.96 -15.14
CA ARG A 15 6.25 0.43 -14.71
C ARG A 15 5.03 1.06 -14.05
N GLN A 16 3.83 0.79 -14.56
CA GLN A 16 2.58 1.27 -13.99
C GLN A 16 2.33 0.66 -12.61
N ASP A 17 2.51 -0.66 -12.46
CA ASP A 17 2.36 -1.37 -11.19
C ASP A 17 3.32 -0.84 -10.13
N ARG A 18 4.58 -0.62 -10.50
CA ARG A 18 5.56 0.00 -9.60
C ARG A 18 5.12 1.39 -9.18
N LYS A 19 4.64 2.23 -10.11
CA LYS A 19 4.15 3.57 -9.79
C LYS A 19 2.94 3.52 -8.86
N GLN A 20 2.04 2.57 -9.07
CA GLN A 20 0.88 2.36 -8.21
C GLN A 20 1.29 1.89 -6.81
N ALA A 21 2.23 0.96 -6.70
CA ALA A 21 2.81 0.54 -5.43
C ALA A 21 3.47 1.70 -4.69
N GLU A 22 4.26 2.54 -5.38
CA GLU A 22 4.86 3.74 -4.80
C GLU A 22 3.79 4.69 -4.24
N PHE A 23 2.75 4.98 -5.03
CA PHE A 23 1.64 5.82 -4.60
C PHE A 23 0.95 5.26 -3.35
N MET A 24 0.63 3.97 -3.35
CA MET A 24 -0.05 3.30 -2.24
C MET A 24 0.82 3.25 -0.98
N LEU A 25 2.13 3.01 -1.10
CA LEU A 25 3.05 3.02 0.04
C LEU A 25 3.15 4.40 0.69
N LEU A 26 3.20 5.47 -0.11
CA LEU A 26 3.32 6.84 0.39
C LEU A 26 2.01 7.36 0.99
N ASN A 27 0.87 7.00 0.41
CA ASN A 27 -0.46 7.49 0.79
C ASN A 27 -1.29 6.49 1.58
N TYR A 28 -0.70 5.38 2.03
CA TYR A 28 -1.41 4.27 2.71
C TYR A 28 -2.36 4.72 3.81
N ALA A 29 -1.93 5.64 4.68
CA ALA A 29 -2.75 6.12 5.79
C ALA A 29 -3.94 6.99 5.34
N GLU A 30 -3.84 7.66 4.20
CA GLU A 30 -4.93 8.43 3.59
C GLU A 30 -5.90 7.48 2.88
N GLU A 31 -5.38 6.63 2.01
CA GLU A 31 -6.16 5.63 1.26
C GLU A 31 -6.91 4.67 2.20
N LEU A 32 -6.27 4.22 3.29
CA LEU A 32 -6.91 3.37 4.29
C LEU A 32 -8.05 4.09 5.03
N ARG A 33 -7.91 5.40 5.30
CA ARG A 33 -8.98 6.19 5.92
C ARG A 33 -10.15 6.35 4.95
N THR A 34 -9.88 6.70 3.70
CA THR A 34 -10.89 6.80 2.64
C THR A 34 -11.65 5.48 2.47
N TYR A 35 -10.92 4.37 2.39
CA TYR A 35 -11.49 3.04 2.32
C TYR A 35 -12.40 2.73 3.52
N ARG A 36 -11.93 2.99 4.76
CA ARG A 36 -12.74 2.73 5.97
C ARG A 36 -14.02 3.55 5.98
N LEU A 37 -13.94 4.82 5.61
CA LEU A 37 -15.10 5.71 5.53
C LEU A 37 -16.11 5.20 4.48
N GLN A 38 -15.67 4.93 3.26
CA GLN A 38 -16.54 4.46 2.18
C GLN A 38 -17.15 3.08 2.51
N ARG A 39 -16.38 2.20 3.15
CA ARG A 39 -16.88 0.91 3.61
C ARG A 39 -17.95 1.06 4.69
N GLU A 40 -17.74 1.95 5.66
CA GLU A 40 -18.72 2.24 6.71
C GLU A 40 -20.00 2.84 6.12
N GLU A 41 -19.86 3.78 5.19
CA GLU A 41 -20.99 4.37 4.44
C GLU A 41 -21.74 3.32 3.61
N TYR A 42 -21.04 2.42 2.93
CA TYR A 42 -21.67 1.36 2.13
C TYR A 42 -22.43 0.36 3.00
N VAL A 43 -21.83 -0.05 4.13
CA VAL A 43 -22.45 -0.99 5.07
C VAL A 43 -23.66 -0.36 5.77
N ARG A 44 -23.59 0.93 6.15
CA ARG A 44 -24.70 1.66 6.79
C ARG A 44 -25.77 2.15 5.81
N GLY A 45 -25.39 2.68 4.66
CA GLY A 45 -26.29 3.29 3.68
C GLY A 45 -27.30 2.31 3.09
N ASN A 46 -26.93 1.03 3.00
CA ASN A 46 -27.83 -0.05 2.57
C ASN A 46 -28.84 -0.49 3.67
N ASN A 47 -28.85 0.15 4.85
CA ASN A 47 -29.92 -0.03 5.84
C ASN A 47 -31.09 0.95 5.65
N VAL A 48 -30.99 1.97 4.77
CA VAL A 48 -31.96 3.08 4.69
C VAL A 48 -32.95 2.96 3.52
N GLN A 49 -32.64 2.22 2.45
CA GLN A 49 -33.59 1.93 1.36
C GLN A 49 -34.17 0.52 1.57
N GLY A 50 -35.45 0.47 1.91
CA GLY A 50 -36.09 -0.68 2.53
C GLY A 50 -36.21 -1.94 1.67
N GLY A 51 -36.40 -3.07 2.36
CA GLY A 51 -37.22 -4.17 1.86
C GLY A 51 -36.62 -5.56 2.00
N GLY A 52 -37.14 -6.32 2.98
CA GLY A 52 -37.34 -7.76 2.80
C GLY A 52 -36.28 -8.67 3.43
N GLY A 53 -36.58 -9.15 4.64
CA GLY A 53 -35.91 -10.32 5.21
C GLY A 53 -35.15 -10.03 6.49
N ASN A 54 -35.89 -9.72 7.55
CA ASN A 54 -35.42 -10.01 8.90
C ASN A 54 -35.37 -11.54 9.02
N LEU A 55 -34.30 -12.16 8.49
CA LEU A 55 -33.93 -13.51 8.89
C LEU A 55 -33.65 -13.43 10.39
N PRO A 56 -34.43 -14.13 11.24
CA PRO A 56 -34.13 -14.19 12.65
C PRO A 56 -32.79 -14.92 12.78
N GLY A 57 -31.75 -14.24 13.27
CA GLY A 57 -30.48 -14.89 13.55
C GLY A 57 -29.28 -13.96 13.71
N HIS A 58 -28.82 -13.29 12.65
CA HIS A 58 -27.44 -12.76 12.65
C HIS A 58 -27.28 -11.43 11.86
N PRO A 59 -27.75 -10.29 12.39
CA PRO A 59 -27.52 -8.98 11.77
C PRO A 59 -26.02 -8.68 11.55
N THR A 60 -25.16 -9.17 12.44
CA THR A 60 -23.69 -9.06 12.33
C THR A 60 -23.12 -9.85 11.15
N GLU A 61 -23.68 -11.01 10.82
CA GLU A 61 -23.23 -11.84 9.69
C GLU A 61 -23.63 -11.22 8.36
N ALA A 62 -24.83 -10.65 8.26
CA ALA A 62 -25.29 -9.91 7.09
C ALA A 62 -24.46 -8.63 6.85
N GLU A 63 -24.03 -7.94 7.91
CA GLU A 63 -23.07 -6.82 7.82
C GLU A 63 -21.67 -7.28 7.38
N ALA A 64 -21.19 -8.41 7.89
CA ALA A 64 -19.90 -8.98 7.49
C ALA A 64 -19.89 -9.36 6.01
N LEU A 65 -20.94 -10.01 5.51
CA LEU A 65 -21.09 -10.35 4.09
C LEU A 65 -21.16 -9.12 3.20
N ARG A 66 -21.84 -8.05 3.63
CA ARG A 66 -21.86 -6.75 2.92
C ARG A 66 -20.48 -6.10 2.86
N GLY A 67 -19.73 -6.17 3.97
CA GLY A 67 -18.34 -5.75 4.01
C GLY A 67 -17.49 -6.51 3.00
N VAL A 68 -17.55 -7.84 2.98
CA VAL A 68 -16.77 -8.67 2.03
C VAL A 68 -17.09 -8.33 0.57
N LYS A 69 -18.36 -8.08 0.23
CA LYS A 69 -18.75 -7.65 -1.12
C LYS A 69 -18.14 -6.30 -1.51
N PHE A 70 -18.08 -5.35 -0.58
CA PHE A 70 -17.43 -4.06 -0.81
C PHE A 70 -15.92 -4.22 -0.98
N ASP A 71 -15.29 -5.01 -0.11
CA ASP A 71 -13.87 -5.34 -0.17
C ASP A 71 -13.47 -5.94 -1.54
N ASP A 72 -14.30 -6.81 -2.12
CA ASP A 72 -14.09 -7.41 -3.43
C ASP A 72 -14.31 -6.44 -4.60
N ALA A 73 -15.25 -5.50 -4.45
CA ALA A 73 -15.58 -4.50 -5.47
C ALA A 73 -14.63 -3.30 -5.47
N TYR A 74 -13.98 -2.99 -4.34
CA TYR A 74 -13.13 -1.82 -4.20
C TYR A 74 -11.73 -2.06 -4.80
N PRO A 75 -11.37 -1.45 -5.95
CA PRO A 75 -10.17 -1.83 -6.69
C PRO A 75 -8.86 -1.57 -5.93
N ALA A 76 -8.84 -0.54 -5.08
CA ALA A 76 -7.68 -0.20 -4.25
C ALA A 76 -7.51 -1.10 -3.03
N TYR A 77 -8.49 -1.95 -2.69
CA TYR A 77 -8.42 -2.77 -1.47
C TYR A 77 -7.28 -3.79 -1.52
N THR A 78 -7.06 -4.46 -2.66
CA THR A 78 -5.96 -5.43 -2.78
C THR A 78 -4.61 -4.76 -2.56
N TRP A 79 -4.43 -3.54 -3.09
CA TRP A 79 -3.22 -2.75 -2.88
C TRP A 79 -3.02 -2.37 -1.40
N LEU A 80 -4.09 -1.96 -0.71
CA LEU A 80 -4.04 -1.69 0.73
C LEU A 80 -3.60 -2.93 1.53
N ARG A 81 -4.14 -4.11 1.18
CA ARG A 81 -3.77 -5.38 1.81
C ARG A 81 -2.34 -5.79 1.50
N ALA A 82 -1.87 -5.54 0.28
CA ALA A 82 -0.48 -5.79 -0.12
C ALA A 82 0.50 -4.93 0.70
N VAL A 83 0.20 -3.64 0.85
CA VAL A 83 1.00 -2.72 1.68
C VAL A 83 1.01 -3.16 3.14
N GLU A 84 -0.15 -3.47 3.73
CA GLU A 84 -0.26 -3.96 5.11
C GLU A 84 0.57 -5.24 5.33
N PHE A 85 0.53 -6.19 4.39
CA PHE A 85 1.31 -7.41 4.44
C PHE A 85 2.83 -7.13 4.41
N VAL A 86 3.27 -6.27 3.49
CA VAL A 86 4.69 -5.92 3.38
C VAL A 86 5.18 -5.23 4.65
N GLU A 87 4.45 -4.22 5.15
CA GLU A 87 4.84 -3.47 6.35
C GLU A 87 5.00 -4.35 7.59
N ARG A 88 4.11 -5.35 7.77
CA ARG A 88 4.25 -6.35 8.84
C ARG A 88 5.52 -7.18 8.71
N GLY A 89 5.93 -7.50 7.49
CA GLY A 89 7.15 -8.28 7.20
C GLY A 89 8.44 -7.46 7.16
N LEU A 90 8.39 -6.12 7.26
CA LEU A 90 9.59 -5.29 7.22
C LEU A 90 10.38 -5.37 8.53
N SER A 91 11.71 -5.51 8.39
CA SER A 91 12.66 -5.29 9.49
C SER A 91 12.51 -3.88 10.05
N GLU A 92 12.80 -3.69 11.35
CA GLU A 92 12.67 -2.39 12.03
C GLU A 92 13.36 -1.24 11.27
N ARG A 93 14.60 -1.44 10.79
CA ARG A 93 15.33 -0.44 9.98
C ARG A 93 14.57 -0.02 8.72
N LYS A 94 13.92 -0.95 8.02
CA LYS A 94 13.13 -0.67 6.82
C LYS A 94 11.80 0.02 7.15
N ARG A 95 11.21 -0.26 8.32
CA ARG A 95 10.03 0.46 8.82
C ARG A 95 10.35 1.92 9.14
N ILE A 96 11.44 2.17 9.87
CA ILE A 96 11.92 3.53 10.15
C ILE A 96 12.18 4.29 8.84
N PHE A 97 12.80 3.63 7.85
CA PHE A 97 13.01 4.21 6.53
C PHE A 97 11.69 4.56 5.83
N LEU A 98 10.71 3.66 5.81
CA LEU A 98 9.41 3.90 5.17
C LEU A 98 8.67 5.08 5.84
N ASP A 99 8.72 5.16 7.17
CA ASP A 99 8.14 6.28 7.92
C ASP A 99 8.82 7.61 7.60
N ALA A 100 10.15 7.63 7.56
CA ALA A 100 10.92 8.80 7.12
C ALA A 100 10.53 9.21 5.68
N ARG A 101 10.38 8.24 4.77
CA ARG A 101 10.02 8.48 3.37
C ARG A 101 8.60 9.06 3.23
N ARG A 102 7.65 8.60 4.04
CA ARG A 102 6.28 9.13 4.11
C ARG A 102 6.24 10.55 4.66
N LYS A 103 7.00 10.84 5.73
CA LYS A 103 7.15 12.20 6.27
C LYS A 103 7.75 13.14 5.22
N ALA A 104 8.85 12.73 4.59
CA ALA A 104 9.49 13.49 3.52
C ALA A 104 8.59 13.72 2.29
N SER A 105 7.63 12.81 2.01
CA SER A 105 6.68 12.99 0.91
C SER A 105 5.61 14.04 1.20
N ARG A 106 5.25 14.22 2.48
CA ARG A 106 4.25 15.20 2.94
C ARG A 106 4.85 16.58 3.14
N ASP A 107 6.10 16.63 3.58
CA ASP A 107 6.90 17.85 3.62
C ASP A 107 7.08 18.34 2.16
N LYS A 108 6.27 19.32 1.72
CA LYS A 108 6.40 20.00 0.42
C LYS A 108 7.74 20.77 0.26
N ALA A 109 8.67 20.63 1.22
CA ALA A 109 9.97 21.24 1.27
C ALA A 109 10.93 20.53 0.30
N GLY A 110 10.74 20.80 -0.99
CA GLY A 110 11.70 20.45 -2.05
C GLY A 110 11.03 19.86 -3.28
N ARG A 111 10.75 20.70 -4.26
CA ARG A 111 10.35 20.28 -5.61
C ARG A 111 11.59 19.71 -6.32
N GLY A 112 11.64 18.39 -6.53
CA GLY A 112 12.65 17.76 -7.40
C GLY A 112 13.06 16.33 -7.02
N ARG A 113 13.61 15.59 -8.00
CA ARG A 113 13.98 14.16 -7.88
C ARG A 113 15.02 13.86 -6.80
N ARG A 114 15.83 14.85 -6.40
CA ARG A 114 16.87 14.74 -5.34
C ARG A 114 16.40 15.22 -3.97
N ALA A 115 15.32 15.99 -3.88
CA ALA A 115 14.88 16.60 -2.64
C ALA A 115 14.34 15.56 -1.63
N TRP A 116 13.56 14.59 -2.11
CA TRP A 116 13.03 13.55 -1.24
C TRP A 116 14.14 12.67 -0.64
N LEU A 117 15.22 12.40 -1.40
CA LEU A 117 16.33 11.55 -0.95
C LEU A 117 17.08 12.19 0.21
N VAL A 118 17.47 13.46 0.06
CA VAL A 118 18.18 14.20 1.12
C VAL A 118 17.30 14.30 2.36
N ARG A 119 16.02 14.65 2.20
CA ARG A 119 15.09 14.78 3.33
C ARG A 119 14.84 13.45 4.04
N THR A 120 14.63 12.39 3.27
CA THR A 120 14.46 11.03 3.81
C THR A 120 15.73 10.55 4.51
N GLN A 121 16.91 10.83 3.94
CA GLN A 121 18.20 10.46 4.53
C GLN A 121 18.41 11.14 5.88
N MET A 122 18.15 12.44 5.97
CA MET A 122 18.26 13.20 7.24
C MET A 122 17.34 12.59 8.30
N MET A 123 16.04 12.46 8.00
CA MET A 123 15.05 11.89 8.92
C MET A 123 15.37 10.45 9.32
N TYR A 124 15.82 9.63 8.37
CA TYR A 124 16.16 8.24 8.62
C TYR A 124 17.39 8.12 9.52
N CYS A 125 18.45 8.87 9.23
CA CYS A 125 19.65 8.86 10.04
C CYS A 125 19.35 9.35 11.46
N GLU A 126 18.63 10.46 11.62
CA GLU A 126 18.20 10.99 12.92
C GLU A 126 17.44 9.94 13.74
N ALA A 127 16.40 9.32 13.15
CA ALA A 127 15.62 8.29 13.82
C ALA A 127 16.46 7.05 14.17
N MET A 128 17.44 6.68 13.34
CA MET A 128 18.37 5.58 13.64
C MET A 128 19.32 5.92 14.79
N ARG A 129 19.80 7.17 14.89
CA ARG A 129 20.65 7.61 16.01
C ARG A 129 19.89 7.56 17.32
N GLU A 130 18.66 8.08 17.32
CA GLU A 130 17.76 8.04 18.49
C GLU A 130 17.45 6.60 18.91
N ARG A 131 17.11 5.74 17.94
CA ARG A 131 16.66 4.38 18.22
C ARG A 131 17.77 3.44 18.69
N PHE A 132 18.99 3.61 18.16
CA PHE A 132 20.12 2.71 18.41
C PHE A 132 21.26 3.34 19.23
N LEU A 133 21.03 4.53 19.82
CA LEU A 133 22.01 5.28 20.63
C LEU A 133 23.38 5.42 19.95
N ASN A 134 23.38 5.54 18.62
CA ASN A 134 24.60 5.66 17.83
C ASN A 134 24.74 7.11 17.36
N THR A 135 25.75 7.83 17.85
CA THR A 135 25.93 9.26 17.57
C THR A 135 26.33 9.57 16.11
N GLU A 136 26.94 8.62 15.40
CA GLU A 136 27.52 8.85 14.07
C GLU A 136 26.83 8.06 12.95
N PHE A 137 25.59 7.61 13.15
CA PHE A 137 24.91 6.84 12.12
C PHE A 137 24.71 7.68 10.83
N PHE A 138 25.17 7.11 9.72
CA PHE A 138 24.99 7.63 8.37
C PHE A 138 24.73 6.48 7.39
N THR A 139 23.89 6.72 6.39
CA THR A 139 23.56 5.76 5.33
C THR A 139 23.67 6.43 3.97
N SER A 140 24.25 5.76 2.98
CA SER A 140 24.44 6.32 1.64
C SER A 140 23.13 6.37 0.83
N GLU A 141 23.06 7.28 -0.15
CA GLU A 141 21.92 7.41 -1.06
C GLU A 141 21.61 6.10 -1.80
N ARG A 142 22.64 5.35 -2.19
CA ARG A 142 22.52 4.05 -2.84
C ARG A 142 21.73 3.07 -1.98
N VAL A 143 22.05 2.99 -0.69
CA VAL A 143 21.36 2.09 0.24
C VAL A 143 19.89 2.50 0.42
N LEU A 144 19.59 3.80 0.48
CA LEU A 144 18.20 4.27 0.55
C LEU A 144 17.40 3.93 -0.72
N LYS A 145 18.01 4.10 -1.90
CA LYS A 145 17.40 3.71 -3.18
C LYS A 145 17.15 2.22 -3.26
N ASP A 146 18.11 1.40 -2.81
CA ASP A 146 17.98 -0.05 -2.80
C ASP A 146 16.90 -0.51 -1.81
N MET A 147 16.79 0.13 -0.63
CA MET A 147 15.70 -0.11 0.31
C MET A 147 14.34 0.29 -0.27
N TRP A 148 14.25 1.44 -0.94
CA TRP A 148 13.02 1.86 -1.59
C TRP A 148 12.59 0.87 -2.67
N ARG A 149 13.50 0.53 -3.59
CA ARG A 149 13.26 -0.45 -4.66
C ARG A 149 12.79 -1.78 -4.07
N TYR A 150 13.47 -2.28 -3.04
CA TYR A 150 13.08 -3.50 -2.35
C TYR A 150 11.64 -3.42 -1.82
N ILE A 151 11.26 -2.35 -1.12
CA ILE A 151 9.90 -2.22 -0.55
C ILE A 151 8.85 -2.15 -1.67
N VAL A 152 9.11 -1.38 -2.73
CA VAL A 152 8.20 -1.26 -3.87
C VAL A 152 8.01 -2.60 -4.56
N ASP A 153 9.10 -3.30 -4.87
CA ASP A 153 9.06 -4.60 -5.54
C ASP A 153 8.32 -5.65 -4.70
N ARG A 154 8.56 -5.68 -3.39
CA ARG A 154 7.83 -6.55 -2.46
C ARG A 154 6.34 -6.25 -2.39
N THR A 155 5.94 -4.99 -2.55
CA THR A 155 4.52 -4.59 -2.59
C THR A 155 3.85 -5.04 -3.87
N VAL A 156 4.52 -4.88 -5.03
CA VAL A 156 4.01 -5.40 -6.30
C VAL A 156 3.87 -6.93 -6.25
N GLU A 157 4.89 -7.64 -5.77
CA GLU A 157 4.82 -9.10 -5.59
C GLU A 157 3.68 -9.54 -4.67
N ALA A 158 3.47 -8.82 -3.56
CA ALA A 158 2.38 -9.12 -2.64
C ALA A 158 1.01 -8.89 -3.29
N TYR A 159 0.85 -7.80 -4.03
CA TYR A 159 -0.36 -7.50 -4.80
C TYR A 159 -0.67 -8.60 -5.81
N LEU A 160 0.31 -8.97 -6.65
CA LEU A 160 0.14 -10.02 -7.67
C LEU A 160 -0.25 -11.36 -7.04
N LYS A 161 0.35 -11.73 -5.90
CA LYS A 161 -0.01 -12.95 -5.16
C LYS A 161 -1.45 -12.89 -4.63
N LEU A 162 -1.91 -11.73 -4.15
CA LEU A 162 -3.28 -11.56 -3.68
C LEU A 162 -4.28 -11.63 -4.83
N GLU A 163 -3.99 -11.00 -5.98
CA GLU A 163 -4.82 -11.09 -7.18
C GLU A 163 -4.89 -12.52 -7.72
N GLN A 164 -3.75 -13.22 -7.80
CA GLN A 164 -3.73 -14.63 -8.22
C GLN A 164 -4.58 -15.51 -7.29
N ASN A 165 -4.50 -15.30 -5.98
CA ASN A 165 -5.33 -16.02 -5.01
C ASN A 165 -6.83 -15.70 -5.17
N LYS A 166 -7.20 -14.46 -5.50
CA LYS A 166 -8.59 -14.09 -5.80
C LYS A 166 -9.11 -14.81 -7.05
N LEU A 167 -8.31 -14.85 -8.11
CA LEU A 167 -8.65 -15.57 -9.34
C LEU A 167 -8.85 -17.07 -9.07
N ASN A 168 -7.92 -17.70 -8.34
CA ASN A 168 -8.02 -19.12 -8.02
C ASN A 168 -9.28 -19.47 -7.21
N ARG A 169 -9.74 -18.58 -6.33
CA ARG A 169 -10.99 -18.76 -5.55
C ARG A 169 -12.26 -18.60 -6.37
N ARG A 170 -12.22 -17.90 -7.50
CA ARG A 170 -13.38 -17.67 -8.38
C ARG A 170 -13.59 -18.79 -9.40
N VAL A 171 -12.57 -19.62 -9.63
CA VAL A 171 -12.58 -20.73 -10.61
C VAL A 171 -12.96 -22.06 -9.94
N GLN A 172 -13.02 -22.12 -8.60
CA GLN A 172 -13.52 -23.26 -7.82
C GLN A 172 -15.00 -23.11 -7.51
#